data_AF-A0A564Q904-F1
#
_entry.id   AF-A0A564Q904-F1
#
_cell.length_a   1.000
_cell.length_b   1.000
_cell.length_c   1.000
_cell.angle_alpha   90.00
_cell.angle_beta   90.00
_cell.angle_gamma   90.00
#
_symmetry.space_group_name_H-M   'P 1'
#
loop_
_entity.id
_entity.type
_entity.pdbx_description
1 polymer ?
#
loop_
_entity_poly.entity_id
_entity_poly.type
_entity_poly.pdbx_seq_one_letter_code
_entity_poly.pdbx_strand_id
1 'polypeptide(L)'
;MSFDLVIVGVGGQGTILSARIIGEACIIEGRHVISAETHGMAQRGGSVENHVRIDGKLGPLVPIGGADMLISLEPLEAIRYGQPE
;
A
#
# COMPACT_ATOMS: atom_id res chain seq x y z
N MET A 1 14.44 -11.53 -1.47
CA MET A 1 13.88 -11.10 -0.18
C MET A 1 12.61 -10.35 -0.51
N SER A 2 11.49 -10.64 0.16
CA SER A 2 10.26 -9.89 -0.09
C SER A 2 10.40 -8.49 0.50
N PHE A 3 9.71 -7.52 -0.09
CA PHE A 3 9.56 -6.17 0.45
C PHE A 3 8.09 -5.77 0.42
N ASP A 4 7.56 -5.46 1.59
CA ASP A 4 6.14 -5.19 1.81
C ASP A 4 5.89 -3.70 2.10
N LEU A 5 5.22 -3.05 1.15
CA LEU A 5 4.74 -1.68 1.26
C LEU A 5 3.27 -1.64 1.65
N VAL A 6 2.94 -0.71 2.54
CA VAL A 6 1.57 -0.25 2.76
C VAL A 6 1.51 1.25 2.45
N ILE A 7 0.55 1.65 1.61
CA ILE A 7 0.35 3.02 1.17
C ILE A 7 -1.04 3.47 1.63
N VAL A 8 -1.10 4.52 2.44
CA VAL A 8 -2.33 5.01 3.05
C VAL A 8 -2.56 6.49 2.75
N GLY A 9 -3.82 6.90 2.81
CA GLY A 9 -4.22 8.29 2.59
C GLY A 9 -5.73 8.40 2.50
N VAL A 10 -6.20 9.56 2.04
CA VAL A 10 -7.63 9.78 1.78
C VAL A 10 -7.93 9.82 0.28
N GLY A 11 -9.15 9.43 -0.07
CA GLY A 11 -9.60 9.40 -1.47
C GLY A 11 -9.38 10.73 -2.20
N GLY A 12 -8.66 10.69 -3.32
CA GLY A 12 -8.29 11.85 -4.13
C GLY A 12 -6.80 12.25 -4.06
N GLN A 13 -6.02 11.67 -3.14
CA GLN A 13 -4.58 12.00 -2.99
C GLN A 13 -3.64 11.21 -3.91
N GLY A 14 -4.14 10.17 -4.59
CA GLY A 14 -3.36 9.37 -5.52
C GLY A 14 -2.68 8.14 -4.91
N THR A 15 -3.15 7.61 -3.77
CA THR A 15 -2.65 6.36 -3.16
C THR A 15 -2.61 5.19 -4.16
N ILE A 16 -3.67 5.01 -4.95
CA ILE A 16 -3.78 3.99 -6.01
C ILE A 16 -2.74 4.22 -7.11
N LEU A 17 -2.58 5.49 -7.52
CA LEU A 17 -1.62 5.86 -8.55
C LEU A 17 -0.19 5.58 -8.08
N SER A 18 0.13 5.90 -6.82
CA SER A 18 1.43 5.59 -6.23
C SER A 18 1.71 4.08 -6.23
N ALA A 19 0.74 3.25 -5.80
CA ALA A 19 0.88 1.79 -5.83
C ALA A 19 1.12 1.27 -7.26
N ARG A 20 0.37 1.80 -8.24
CA ARG A 20 0.51 1.45 -9.65
C ARG A 20 1.87 1.83 -10.22
N ILE A 21 2.36 3.06 -9.96
CA ILE A 21 3.68 3.52 -10.42
C ILE A 21 4.78 2.61 -9.87
N ILE A 22 4.71 2.24 -8.59
CA ILE A 22 5.68 1.33 -7.96
C ILE A 22 5.61 -0.06 -8.58
N GLY A 23 4.40 -0.59 -8.82
CA GLY A 23 4.20 -1.87 -9.47
C GLY A 23 4.77 -1.89 -10.91
N GLU A 24 4.46 -0.87 -11.70
CA GLU A 24 4.99 -0.71 -13.06
C GLU A 24 6.52 -0.61 -13.06
N ALA A 25 7.11 0.13 -12.12
CA ALA A 25 8.57 0.19 -11.95
C ALA A 25 9.17 -1.19 -11.64
N CYS A 26 8.54 -1.97 -10.74
CA CYS A 26 8.98 -3.33 -10.43
C CYS A 26 8.95 -4.23 -11.67
N ILE A 27 7.89 -4.13 -12.49
CA ILE A 27 7.77 -4.90 -13.73
C ILE A 27 8.87 -4.52 -14.72
N ILE A 28 9.16 -3.22 -14.88
CA ILE A 28 10.24 -2.72 -15.74
C ILE A 28 11.61 -3.27 -15.29
N GLU A 29 11.83 -3.38 -13.98
CA GLU A 29 13.05 -3.98 -13.41
C GLU A 29 13.07 -5.52 -13.45
N GLY A 30 12.02 -6.16 -13.98
CA GLY A 30 11.92 -7.63 -14.05
C GLY A 30 11.65 -8.29 -12.69
N ARG A 31 11.13 -7.54 -11.71
CA ARG A 31 10.78 -8.02 -10.37
C ARG A 31 9.33 -8.49 -10.31
N HIS A 32 9.07 -9.46 -9.44
CA HIS A 32 7.72 -9.93 -9.20
C HIS A 32 7.00 -8.97 -8.25
N VAL A 33 5.77 -8.57 -8.56
CA VAL A 33 4.99 -7.69 -7.70
C VAL A 33 3.53 -8.12 -7.69
N ILE A 34 2.91 -8.10 -6.52
CA ILE A 34 1.47 -8.30 -6.34
C ILE A 34 0.97 -7.14 -5.49
N SER A 35 -0.11 -6.49 -5.92
CA SER A 35 -0.79 -5.46 -5.13
C SER A 35 -2.24 -5.83 -4.86
N ALA A 36 -2.78 -5.30 -3.76
CA ALA A 36 -4.20 -5.32 -3.47
C ALA A 36 -4.61 -3.98 -2.87
N GLU A 37 -5.78 -3.54 -3.30
CA GLU A 37 -6.39 -2.33 -2.80
C GLU A 37 -7.58 -2.66 -1.91
N THR A 38 -7.57 -2.10 -0.70
CA THR A 38 -8.69 -2.17 0.22
C THR A 38 -9.40 -0.81 0.20
N HIS A 39 -10.43 -0.71 -0.64
CA HIS A 39 -11.30 0.47 -0.64
C HIS A 39 -12.32 0.38 0.51
N GLY A 40 -12.35 1.38 1.40
CA GLY A 40 -13.61 1.72 2.05
C GLY A 40 -14.58 2.30 1.01
N MET A 41 -15.90 2.09 1.13
CA MET A 41 -16.92 2.53 0.16
C MET A 41 -16.95 4.07 -0.14
N ALA A 42 -16.05 4.86 0.45
CA ALA A 42 -16.00 6.30 0.32
C ALA A 42 -14.98 6.73 -0.77
N GLN A 43 -15.48 6.97 -1.98
CA GLN A 43 -14.69 7.45 -3.12
C GLN A 43 -14.11 8.88 -2.97
N ARG A 44 -14.52 9.64 -1.94
CA ARG A 44 -13.96 10.95 -1.58
C ARG A 44 -13.97 11.14 -0.07
N GLY A 45 -12.84 11.54 0.50
CA GLY A 45 -12.69 11.81 1.94
C GLY A 45 -12.64 10.57 2.84
N GLY A 46 -12.78 9.36 2.29
CA GLY A 46 -12.58 8.12 3.02
C GLY A 46 -11.12 7.69 3.08
N SER A 47 -10.78 6.92 4.11
CA SER A 47 -9.49 6.21 4.22
C SER A 47 -9.33 5.21 3.07
N VAL A 48 -8.14 5.20 2.48
CA VAL A 48 -7.74 4.29 1.42
C VAL A 48 -6.42 3.64 1.82
N GLU A 49 -6.35 2.32 1.66
CA GLU A 49 -5.17 1.51 1.92
C GLU A 49 -4.82 0.67 0.69
N ASN A 50 -3.55 0.67 0.31
CA ASN A 50 -3.00 -0.16 -0.75
C ASN A 50 -1.82 -0.97 -0.22
N HIS A 51 -1.83 -2.27 -0.48
CA HIS A 51 -0.72 -3.18 -0.17
C HIS A 51 0.04 -3.49 -1.45
N VAL A 52 1.38 -3.41 -1.38
CA VAL A 52 2.28 -3.76 -2.48
C VAL A 52 3.35 -4.70 -1.95
N ARG A 53 3.37 -5.94 -2.45
CA ARG A 53 4.34 -6.97 -2.09
C ARG A 53 5.26 -7.23 -3.26
N ILE A 54 6.54 -6.96 -3.08
CA ILE A 54 7.58 -7.14 -4.10
C ILE A 54 8.40 -8.38 -3.77
N ASP A 55 8.65 -9.23 -4.76
CA ASP A 55 9.38 -10.52 -4.68
C ASP A 55 8.84 -11.50 -3.61
N GLY A 56 7.60 -11.28 -3.16
CA GLY A 56 6.88 -12.18 -2.25
C GLY A 56 6.20 -13.33 -3.00
N LYS A 57 5.97 -14.44 -2.27
CA LYS A 57 5.30 -15.65 -2.78
C LYS A 57 3.87 -15.85 -2.23
N LEU A 58 3.50 -15.05 -1.24
CA LEU A 58 2.20 -15.09 -0.57
C LEU A 58 1.23 -14.09 -1.22
N GLY A 59 -0.03 -14.08 -0.75
CA GLY A 59 -1.04 -13.12 -1.20
C GLY A 59 -0.64 -11.65 -0.98
N PRO A 60 -1.36 -10.71 -1.59
CA PRO A 60 -0.98 -9.30 -1.60
C PRO A 60 -1.17 -8.57 -0.26
N LEU A 61 -2.07 -9.06 0.59
CA LEU A 61 -2.38 -8.41 1.87
C LEU A 61 -1.19 -8.54 2.83
N VAL A 62 -0.78 -7.40 3.38
CA VAL A 62 0.27 -7.31 4.40
C VAL A 62 -0.41 -7.31 5.77
N PRO A 63 -0.04 -8.22 6.69
CA PRO A 63 -0.59 -8.23 8.05
C PRO A 63 -0.26 -6.93 8.81
N ILE A 64 -1.10 -6.59 9.80
CA ILE A 64 -0.83 -5.48 10.72
C ILE A 64 0.54 -5.67 11.36
N GLY A 65 1.35 -4.60 11.37
CA GLY A 65 2.73 -4.63 11.87
C GLY A 65 3.73 -5.40 10.99
N GLY A 66 3.29 -5.93 9.83
CA GLY A 66 4.12 -6.72 8.93
C GLY A 66 4.72 -5.96 7.75
N ALA A 67 4.47 -4.66 7.62
CA ALA A 67 5.02 -3.85 6.53
C ALA A 67 6.48 -3.49 6.81
N ASP A 68 7.34 -3.59 5.78
CA ASP A 68 8.69 -3.05 5.82
C ASP A 68 8.68 -1.52 5.70
N MET A 69 7.67 -0.97 5.02
CA MET A 69 7.50 0.47 4.82
C MET A 69 6.03 0.88 4.80
N LEU A 70 5.71 1.92 5.57
CA LEU A 70 4.44 2.64 5.51
C LEU A 70 4.65 3.99 4.80
N ILE A 71 3.94 4.22 3.71
CA ILE A 71 3.88 5.52 3.01
C ILE A 71 2.52 6.13 3.29
N SER A 72 2.48 7.29 3.94
CA SER A 72 1.23 8.01 4.15
C SER A 72 1.17 9.32 3.37
N LEU A 73 0.03 9.54 2.71
CA LEU A 73 -0.32 10.81 2.06
C LEU A 73 -1.18 11.71 2.96
N GLU A 74 -1.57 11.23 4.15
CA GLU A 74 -2.33 11.97 5.15
C GLU A 74 -1.80 11.66 6.58
N PRO A 75 -1.36 12.65 7.38
CA PRO A 75 -0.84 12.42 8.74
C PRO A 75 -1.70 11.56 9.69
N LEU A 76 -3.02 11.73 9.72
CA LEU A 76 -3.96 10.94 10.51
C LEU A 76 -3.97 9.47 10.08
N GLU A 77 -3.87 9.20 8.78
CA GLU A 77 -3.77 7.83 8.27
C GLU A 77 -2.41 7.22 8.66
N ALA A 78 -1.34 8.02 8.72
CA ALA A 78 -0.05 7.54 9.23
C ALA A 78 -0.14 7.07 10.69
N ILE A 79 -0.87 7.80 11.53
CA ILE A 79 -1.10 7.41 12.93
C ILE A 79 -1.99 6.16 12.99
N ARG A 80 -3.06 6.10 12.20
CA ARG A 80 -4.01 4.97 12.19
C ARG A 80 -3.35 3.64 11.83
N TYR A 81 -2.48 3.62 10.82
CA TYR A 81 -1.85 2.40 10.32
C TYR A 81 -0.42 2.19 10.85
N GLY A 82 0.20 3.22 11.43
CA GLY A 82 1.54 3.16 12.00
C GLY A 82 1.59 2.63 13.44
N GLN A 83 0.46 2.45 14.10
CA GLN A 83 0.40 1.84 15.42
C GLN A 83 0.21 0.33 15.30
N PRO A 84 1.17 -0.50 15.71
CA PRO A 84 0.89 -1.89 16.02
C PRO A 84 -0.04 -1.89 17.25
N GLU A 85 -1.18 -2.56 17.16
CA GLU A 85 -2.00 -2.83 18.36
C GLU A 85 -1.17 -3.52 19.47
#